data_AF-A0A3D6C751-F1
#
_entry.id   AF-A0A3D6C751-F1
#
_cell.length_a   1.000
_cell.length_b   1.000
_cell.length_c   1.000
_cell.angle_alpha   90.00
_cell.angle_beta   90.00
_cell.angle_gamma   90.00
#
_symmetry.space_group_name_H-M   'P 1'
#
loop_
_entity.id
_entity.type
_entity.pdbx_description
1 polymer ?
#
loop_
_entity_poly.entity_id
_entity_poly.type
_entity_poly.pdbx_seq_one_letter_code
_entity_poly.pdbx_strand_id
1 'polypeptide(L)'
;MDALIRKYEKKLIQAGLAEAEGPGRPIVGGLDYTLSWNRKGWETKELEPVFSAMAINSLVFFQPAPPYDKIIAYLAKEALTKNLPIQPEDCETRTFLHDLPVIPGFSTPDIITALKRRKCVIISDTGQNLPDAPKGPAIVAHGTVSPEQGFVVGSSVAFACFVKFFSDYLNHLQCGTAPPDMHGVYDELAPWLTGMAMPIPDLVKGPIQSEERVYEAMIQAGAKTVEYGLV
;
A
#
# COMPACT_ATOMS: atom_id res chain seq x y z
N MET A 1 -8.80 -8.35 -19.93
CA MET A 1 -7.79 -7.75 -19.04
C MET A 1 -7.88 -6.22 -18.94
N ASP A 2 -7.92 -5.47 -20.04
CA ASP A 2 -7.78 -3.99 -20.04
C ASP A 2 -8.80 -3.20 -19.18
N ALA A 3 -10.03 -3.68 -19.07
CA ALA A 3 -11.03 -3.06 -18.19
C ALA A 3 -10.65 -3.21 -16.71
N LEU A 4 -10.04 -4.33 -16.32
CA LEU A 4 -9.61 -4.60 -14.95
C LEU A 4 -8.41 -3.73 -14.57
N ILE A 5 -7.37 -3.67 -15.41
CA ILE A 5 -6.18 -2.85 -15.09
C ILE A 5 -6.54 -1.37 -14.90
N ARG A 6 -7.44 -0.83 -15.73
CA ARG A 6 -7.96 0.55 -15.58
C ARG A 6 -8.84 0.72 -14.35
N LYS A 7 -9.64 -0.30 -14.00
CA LYS A 7 -10.47 -0.29 -12.79
C LYS A 7 -9.59 -0.19 -11.54
N TYR A 8 -8.53 -0.99 -11.44
CA TYR A 8 -7.68 -1.01 -10.25
C TYR A 8 -6.69 0.16 -10.19
N GLU A 9 -6.27 0.72 -11.32
CA GLU A 9 -5.64 2.05 -11.37
C GLU A 9 -6.53 3.10 -10.72
N LYS A 10 -7.80 3.21 -11.15
CA LYS A 10 -8.74 4.18 -10.59
C LYS A 10 -8.98 3.97 -9.10
N LYS A 11 -9.06 2.71 -8.65
CA LYS A 11 -9.23 2.40 -7.23
C LYS A 11 -8.05 2.87 -6.38
N LEU A 12 -6.80 2.69 -6.83
CA LEU A 12 -5.62 3.19 -6.12
C LEU A 12 -5.67 4.70 -5.94
N ILE A 13 -6.04 5.42 -7.01
CA ILE A 13 -6.16 6.88 -7.01
C ILE A 13 -7.32 7.33 -6.11
N GLN A 14 -8.49 6.71 -6.24
CA GLN A 14 -9.69 7.05 -5.46
C GLN A 14 -9.51 6.78 -3.96
N ALA A 15 -8.70 5.77 -3.60
CA ALA A 15 -8.35 5.48 -2.22
C ALA A 15 -7.26 6.42 -1.66
N GLY A 16 -6.76 7.39 -2.44
CA GLY A 16 -5.68 8.29 -2.02
C GLY A 16 -4.33 7.58 -1.84
N LEU A 17 -4.15 6.38 -2.40
CA LEU A 17 -2.93 5.59 -2.24
C LEU A 17 -1.84 6.00 -3.24
N ALA A 18 -2.22 6.60 -4.36
CA ALA A 18 -1.29 7.01 -5.41
C ALA A 18 -1.78 8.27 -6.12
N GLU A 19 -0.86 9.02 -6.70
CA GLU A 19 -1.16 10.22 -7.46
C GLU A 19 -1.98 9.92 -8.73
N ALA A 20 -2.85 10.84 -9.14
CA ALA A 20 -3.66 10.68 -10.35
C ALA A 20 -2.84 10.84 -11.64
N GLU A 21 -1.79 11.66 -11.58
CA GLU A 21 -0.98 12.08 -12.73
C GLU A 21 0.51 12.10 -12.40
N GLY A 22 1.33 12.31 -13.43
CA GLY A 22 2.78 12.41 -13.28
C GLY A 22 3.46 11.07 -12.98
N PRO A 23 4.69 11.12 -12.43
CA PRO A 23 5.51 9.91 -12.22
C PRO A 23 4.98 9.02 -11.09
N GLY A 24 4.21 9.56 -10.14
CA GLY A 24 3.55 8.80 -9.07
C GLY A 24 2.29 8.05 -9.51
N ARG A 25 1.82 8.25 -10.76
CA ARG A 25 0.62 7.57 -11.27
C ARG A 25 0.81 6.05 -11.26
N PRO A 26 -0.12 5.26 -10.69
CA PRO A 26 0.08 3.83 -10.54
C PRO A 26 0.17 3.10 -11.89
N ILE A 27 0.93 2.01 -11.89
CA ILE A 27 1.04 1.07 -13.00
C ILE A 27 0.38 -0.23 -12.59
N VAL A 28 -0.51 -0.71 -13.46
CA VAL A 28 -1.20 -1.99 -13.29
C VAL A 28 -0.99 -2.79 -14.56
N GLY A 29 -0.29 -3.92 -14.41
CA GLY A 29 -0.04 -4.92 -15.42
C GLY A 29 -0.96 -6.11 -15.25
N GLY A 30 -1.42 -6.66 -16.36
CA GLY A 30 -2.22 -7.88 -16.39
C GLY A 30 -1.79 -8.79 -17.53
N LEU A 31 -1.51 -10.04 -17.22
CA LEU A 31 -1.18 -11.10 -18.17
C LEU A 31 -2.42 -11.96 -18.40
N ASP A 32 -2.89 -11.97 -19.64
CA ASP A 32 -3.93 -12.86 -20.15
C ASP A 32 -3.33 -13.66 -21.31
N TYR A 33 -3.86 -13.54 -22.54
CA TYR A 33 -3.15 -14.02 -23.74
C TYR A 33 -1.87 -13.22 -24.03
N THR A 34 -1.89 -11.92 -23.74
CA THR A 34 -0.74 -11.02 -23.84
C THR A 34 -0.63 -10.18 -22.58
N LEU A 35 0.57 -9.69 -22.29
CA LEU A 35 0.78 -8.72 -21.22
C LEU A 35 0.26 -7.34 -21.65
N SER A 36 -0.65 -6.78 -20.84
CA SER A 36 -1.19 -5.44 -21.00
C SER A 36 -0.85 -4.57 -19.78
N TRP A 37 -0.55 -3.30 -20.04
CA TRP A 37 -0.33 -2.28 -19.01
C TRP A 37 -1.33 -1.14 -19.15
N ASN A 38 -1.78 -0.54 -18.04
CA ASN A 38 -2.67 0.63 -18.07
C ASN A 38 -2.03 1.88 -18.70
N ARG A 39 -0.70 2.01 -18.58
CA ARG A 39 0.13 3.04 -19.19
C ARG A 39 1.51 2.49 -19.55
N LYS A 40 2.23 3.18 -20.45
CA LYS A 40 3.66 2.93 -20.69
C LYS A 40 4.49 3.78 -19.71
N GLY A 41 5.61 3.24 -19.27
CA GLY A 41 6.54 3.90 -18.36
C GLY A 41 7.94 3.32 -18.49
N TRP A 42 8.88 3.84 -17.71
CA TRP A 42 10.21 3.22 -17.59
C TRP A 42 10.11 1.91 -16.79
N GLU A 43 9.21 1.89 -15.81
CA GLU A 43 8.96 0.78 -14.88
C GLU A 43 8.47 -0.46 -15.62
N THR A 44 7.66 -0.30 -16.66
CA THR A 44 7.03 -1.44 -17.36
C THR A 44 8.07 -2.36 -17.98
N LYS A 45 9.17 -1.81 -18.50
CA LYS A 45 10.27 -2.60 -19.08
C LYS A 45 11.00 -3.43 -18.02
N GLU A 46 11.16 -2.87 -16.83
CA GLU A 46 11.82 -3.55 -15.71
C GLU A 46 10.90 -4.57 -15.03
N LEU A 47 9.58 -4.36 -15.06
CA LEU A 47 8.60 -5.25 -14.44
C LEU A 47 8.15 -6.39 -15.35
N GLU A 48 8.29 -6.26 -16.67
CA GLU A 48 7.99 -7.32 -17.65
C GLU A 48 8.68 -8.66 -17.35
N PRO A 49 9.99 -8.71 -17.03
CA PRO A 49 10.67 -9.94 -16.64
C PRO A 49 10.08 -10.63 -15.40
N VAL A 50 9.40 -9.89 -14.50
CA VAL A 50 8.77 -10.46 -13.30
C VAL A 50 7.66 -11.45 -13.68
N PHE A 51 6.86 -11.14 -14.71
CA PHE A 51 5.83 -12.06 -15.23
C PHE A 51 6.42 -13.33 -15.83
N SER A 52 7.63 -13.26 -16.38
CA SER A 52 8.30 -14.45 -16.95
C SER A 52 8.96 -15.31 -15.86
N ALA A 53 9.40 -14.68 -14.77
CA ALA A 53 10.09 -15.35 -13.67
C ALA A 53 9.16 -15.94 -12.60
N MET A 54 7.86 -15.60 -12.66
CA MET A 54 6.86 -15.96 -11.66
C MET A 54 5.53 -16.34 -12.31
N ALA A 55 4.81 -17.31 -11.73
CA ALA A 55 3.46 -17.67 -12.18
C ALA A 55 2.41 -16.67 -11.64
N ILE A 56 2.45 -15.43 -12.14
CA ILE A 56 1.53 -14.35 -11.76
C ILE A 56 0.76 -13.82 -12.97
N ASN A 57 -0.47 -13.38 -12.73
CA ASN A 57 -1.34 -12.84 -13.80
C ASN A 57 -1.48 -11.33 -13.71
N SER A 58 -0.96 -10.70 -12.66
CA SER A 58 -1.03 -9.25 -12.51
C SER A 58 0.05 -8.73 -11.58
N LEU A 59 0.40 -7.47 -11.79
CA LEU A 59 1.37 -6.74 -11.00
C LEU A 59 0.89 -5.31 -10.84
N VAL A 60 0.95 -4.80 -9.62
CA VAL A 60 0.64 -3.43 -9.25
C VAL A 60 1.93 -2.78 -8.76
N PHE A 61 2.26 -1.63 -9.33
CA PHE A 61 3.35 -0.78 -8.92
C PHE A 61 2.81 0.63 -8.66
N PHE A 62 3.12 1.21 -7.51
CA PHE A 62 2.82 2.61 -7.25
C PHE A 62 3.78 3.21 -6.24
N GLN A 63 4.01 4.52 -6.38
CA GLN A 63 4.59 5.32 -5.31
C GLN A 63 3.43 5.77 -4.40
N PRO A 64 3.51 5.50 -3.09
CA PRO A 64 2.48 5.93 -2.16
C PRO A 64 2.31 7.46 -2.23
N ALA A 65 1.07 7.95 -2.23
CA ALA A 65 0.79 9.37 -2.06
C ALA A 65 0.85 9.76 -0.57
N PRO A 66 1.00 11.06 -0.24
CA PRO A 66 0.86 11.53 1.14
C PRO A 66 -0.50 11.13 1.75
N PRO A 67 -0.55 10.71 3.02
CA PRO A 67 0.54 10.70 4.03
C PRO A 67 1.46 9.46 4.00
N TYR A 68 1.18 8.47 3.16
CA TYR A 68 1.85 7.16 3.22
C TYR A 68 3.31 7.21 2.76
N ASP A 69 3.65 8.14 1.86
CA ASP A 69 4.99 8.31 1.30
C ASP A 69 6.06 8.49 2.41
N LYS A 70 5.84 9.42 3.35
CA LYS A 70 6.78 9.72 4.44
C LYS A 70 6.91 8.57 5.42
N ILE A 71 5.78 7.96 5.76
CA ILE A 71 5.72 6.83 6.69
C ILE A 71 6.50 5.65 6.13
N ILE A 72 6.23 5.27 4.87
CA ILE A 72 6.88 4.14 4.23
C ILE A 72 8.36 4.44 4.02
N ALA A 73 8.73 5.67 3.64
CA ALA A 73 10.14 6.06 3.51
C ALA A 73 10.90 5.91 4.84
N TYR A 74 10.30 6.34 5.95
CA TYR A 74 10.88 6.21 7.29
C TYR A 74 11.10 4.74 7.66
N LEU A 75 10.04 3.92 7.59
CA LEU A 75 10.10 2.51 7.95
C LEU A 75 11.02 1.70 7.03
N ALA A 76 11.05 2.02 5.74
CA ALA A 76 11.94 1.38 4.77
C ALA A 76 13.42 1.67 5.09
N LYS A 77 13.75 2.92 5.44
CA LYS A 77 15.11 3.30 5.84
C LYS A 77 15.54 2.57 7.12
N GLU A 78 14.66 2.48 8.11
CA GLU A 78 14.94 1.73 9.34
C GLU A 78 15.14 0.24 9.06
N ALA A 79 14.27 -0.36 8.26
CA ALA A 79 14.35 -1.76 7.84
C ALA A 79 15.68 -2.09 7.17
N LEU A 80 16.13 -1.24 6.22
CA LEU A 80 17.42 -1.40 5.56
C LEU A 80 18.59 -1.24 6.53
N THR A 81 18.53 -0.25 7.43
CA THR A 81 19.57 -0.01 8.45
C THR A 81 19.72 -1.21 9.40
N LYS A 82 18.60 -1.82 9.79
CA LYS A 82 18.54 -2.99 10.67
C LYS A 82 18.76 -4.31 9.91
N ASN A 83 18.75 -4.28 8.58
CA ASN A 83 18.74 -5.46 7.71
C ASN A 83 17.61 -6.45 8.07
N LEU A 84 16.42 -5.92 8.35
CA LEU A 84 15.23 -6.67 8.73
C LEU A 84 14.02 -6.16 7.93
N PRO A 85 13.05 -7.01 7.59
CA PRO A 85 11.81 -6.55 6.96
C PRO A 85 11.00 -5.68 7.93
N ILE A 86 10.08 -4.87 7.41
CA ILE A 86 9.10 -4.20 8.27
C ILE A 86 8.15 -5.28 8.80
N GLN A 87 7.92 -5.29 10.11
CA GLN A 87 7.07 -6.27 10.79
C GLN A 87 5.88 -5.56 11.45
N PRO A 88 4.76 -5.36 10.75
CA PRO A 88 3.55 -4.83 11.38
C PRO A 88 3.00 -5.81 12.42
N GLU A 89 2.48 -5.27 13.52
CA GLU A 89 2.01 -6.08 14.65
C GLU A 89 0.49 -6.31 14.65
N ASP A 90 -0.23 -5.73 13.70
CA ASP A 90 -1.67 -5.91 13.58
C ASP A 90 -2.04 -7.35 13.14
N CYS A 91 -3.21 -7.80 13.57
CA CYS A 91 -3.66 -9.18 13.39
C CYS A 91 -3.84 -9.55 11.90
N GLU A 92 -4.32 -8.60 11.09
CA GLU A 92 -4.61 -8.81 9.68
C GLU A 92 -3.32 -8.99 8.88
N THR A 93 -2.35 -8.09 9.04
CA THR A 93 -1.04 -8.19 8.38
C THR A 93 -0.30 -9.46 8.80
N ARG A 94 -0.28 -9.80 10.09
CA ARG A 94 0.37 -11.05 10.57
C ARG A 94 -0.21 -12.31 9.93
N THR A 95 -1.50 -12.26 9.58
CA THR A 95 -2.21 -13.39 8.96
C THR A 95 -2.03 -13.42 7.43
N PHE A 96 -2.04 -12.26 6.76
CA PHE A 96 -2.12 -12.22 5.29
C PHE A 96 -0.83 -11.80 4.57
N LEU A 97 0.00 -10.96 5.19
CA LEU A 97 1.22 -10.41 4.60
C LEU A 97 2.50 -10.92 5.29
N HIS A 98 2.39 -11.30 6.56
CA HIS A 98 3.49 -11.68 7.45
C HIS A 98 4.45 -10.52 7.74
N ASP A 99 5.45 -10.33 6.87
CA ASP A 99 6.44 -9.27 6.93
C ASP A 99 6.54 -8.59 5.56
N LEU A 100 7.02 -7.36 5.56
CA LEU A 100 7.10 -6.54 4.35
C LEU A 100 8.58 -6.38 3.97
N PRO A 101 9.07 -7.11 2.96
CA PRO A 101 10.46 -7.04 2.55
C PRO A 101 10.75 -5.68 1.92
N VAL A 102 11.93 -5.14 2.22
CA VAL A 102 12.40 -3.84 1.70
C VAL A 102 13.66 -4.05 0.89
N ILE A 103 13.73 -3.46 -0.30
CA ILE A 103 14.93 -3.42 -1.14
C ILE A 103 15.40 -1.96 -1.30
N PRO A 104 16.72 -1.70 -1.42
CA PRO A 104 17.24 -0.34 -1.40
C PRO A 104 16.80 0.48 -2.63
N GLY A 105 16.84 -0.12 -3.81
CA GLY A 105 16.48 0.54 -5.07
C GLY A 105 15.78 -0.37 -6.06
N PHE A 106 15.37 0.21 -7.18
CA PHE A 106 14.66 -0.54 -8.22
C PHE A 106 15.61 -1.54 -8.90
N SER A 107 15.34 -2.83 -8.70
CA SER A 107 16.18 -3.93 -9.19
C SER A 107 15.31 -5.14 -9.50
N THR A 108 15.18 -5.46 -10.78
CA THR A 108 14.37 -6.59 -11.26
C THR A 108 14.73 -7.93 -10.58
N PRO A 109 16.02 -8.30 -10.41
CA PRO A 109 16.38 -9.51 -9.67
C PRO A 109 15.95 -9.51 -8.20
N ASP A 110 16.07 -8.37 -7.51
CA ASP A 110 15.71 -8.25 -6.09
C ASP A 110 14.19 -8.26 -5.91
N ILE A 111 13.45 -7.60 -6.81
CA ILE A 111 11.99 -7.66 -6.88
C ILE A 111 11.54 -9.11 -7.05
N ILE A 112 12.08 -9.85 -8.03
CA ILE A 112 11.74 -11.26 -8.24
C ILE A 112 12.04 -12.10 -6.99
N THR A 113 13.19 -11.87 -6.35
CA THR A 113 13.61 -12.62 -5.16
C THR A 113 12.66 -12.39 -3.99
N ALA A 114 12.26 -11.14 -3.74
CA ALA A 114 11.30 -10.79 -2.71
C ALA A 114 9.90 -11.35 -3.02
N LEU A 115 9.42 -11.15 -4.26
CA LEU A 115 8.08 -11.54 -4.67
C LEU A 115 7.87 -13.07 -4.76
N LYS A 116 8.94 -13.86 -4.94
CA LYS A 116 8.89 -15.32 -4.81
C LYS A 116 8.56 -15.80 -3.39
N ARG A 117 8.83 -14.98 -2.37
CA ARG A 117 8.62 -15.32 -0.95
C ARG A 117 7.40 -14.63 -0.36
N ARG A 118 7.11 -13.40 -0.82
CA ARG A 118 6.05 -12.53 -0.30
C ARG A 118 5.18 -12.00 -1.44
N LYS A 119 3.97 -11.56 -1.12
CA LYS A 119 3.04 -11.02 -2.12
C LYS A 119 3.40 -9.59 -2.58
N CYS A 120 4.30 -8.95 -1.85
CA CYS A 120 4.75 -7.59 -2.10
C CYS A 120 6.22 -7.38 -1.75
N VAL A 121 6.76 -6.28 -2.23
CA VAL A 121 8.05 -5.72 -1.82
C VAL A 121 7.95 -4.19 -1.81
N ILE A 122 8.61 -3.56 -0.84
CA ILE A 122 8.79 -2.11 -0.77
C ILE A 122 10.18 -1.79 -1.35
N ILE A 123 10.23 -0.85 -2.28
CA ILE A 123 11.46 -0.25 -2.78
C ILE A 123 11.66 1.03 -1.97
N SER A 124 12.79 1.18 -1.29
CA SER A 124 13.03 2.34 -0.42
C SER A 124 13.25 3.63 -1.20
N ASP A 125 14.00 3.57 -2.31
CA ASP A 125 14.17 4.70 -3.22
C ASP A 125 14.27 4.25 -4.68
N THR A 126 13.24 4.54 -5.46
CA THR A 126 13.21 4.19 -6.90
C THR A 126 14.25 4.94 -7.72
N GLY A 127 14.73 6.11 -7.27
CA GLY A 127 15.71 6.93 -7.97
C GLY A 127 17.17 6.55 -7.69
N GLN A 128 17.44 5.61 -6.77
CA GLN A 128 18.81 5.29 -6.36
C GLN A 128 19.69 4.76 -7.49
N ASN A 129 19.11 3.98 -8.41
CA ASN A 129 19.84 3.33 -9.52
C ASN A 129 19.32 3.75 -10.91
N LEU A 130 18.35 4.68 -10.96
CA LEU A 130 17.68 5.11 -12.18
C LEU A 130 17.57 6.65 -12.16
N PRO A 131 18.47 7.37 -12.86
CA PRO A 131 18.57 8.84 -12.77
C PRO A 131 17.28 9.58 -13.13
N ASP A 132 16.51 9.02 -14.06
CA ASP A 132 15.27 9.61 -14.57
C ASP A 132 14.02 9.11 -13.83
N ALA A 133 14.17 8.17 -12.89
CA ALA A 133 13.07 7.67 -12.09
C ALA A 133 12.72 8.69 -10.99
N PRO A 134 11.42 8.82 -10.64
CA PRO A 134 11.05 9.56 -9.45
C PRO A 134 11.76 8.99 -8.22
N LYS A 135 12.06 9.86 -7.26
CA LYS A 135 12.67 9.46 -5.98
C LYS A 135 11.60 9.11 -4.97
N GLY A 136 11.99 8.31 -3.98
CA GLY A 136 11.13 7.93 -2.87
C GLY A 136 10.62 6.51 -2.93
N PRO A 137 9.81 6.10 -1.95
CA PRO A 137 9.43 4.71 -1.80
C PRO A 137 8.43 4.30 -2.88
N ALA A 138 8.43 3.02 -3.21
CA ALA A 138 7.40 2.41 -4.05
C ALA A 138 6.99 1.04 -3.51
N ILE A 139 5.77 0.63 -3.83
CA ILE A 139 5.25 -0.70 -3.52
C ILE A 139 5.09 -1.46 -4.83
N VAL A 140 5.57 -2.70 -4.84
CA VAL A 140 5.28 -3.70 -5.87
C VAL A 140 4.48 -4.82 -5.23
N ALA A 141 3.33 -5.15 -5.79
CA ALA A 141 2.50 -6.27 -5.34
C ALA A 141 2.01 -7.09 -6.52
N HIS A 142 1.91 -8.41 -6.37
CA HIS A 142 1.41 -9.29 -7.43
C HIS A 142 0.07 -9.93 -7.09
N GLY A 143 -0.65 -10.31 -8.13
CA GLY A 143 -1.85 -11.14 -8.06
C GLY A 143 -1.70 -12.35 -8.98
N THR A 144 -1.97 -13.53 -8.44
CA THR A 144 -1.90 -14.80 -9.19
C THR A 144 -3.07 -14.97 -10.15
N VAL A 145 -4.22 -14.33 -9.88
CA VAL A 145 -5.42 -14.46 -10.70
C VAL A 145 -5.84 -13.13 -11.32
N SER A 146 -5.84 -12.05 -10.54
CA SER A 146 -6.34 -10.75 -11.02
C SER A 146 -5.64 -9.57 -10.36
N PRO A 147 -5.65 -8.38 -10.99
CA PRO A 147 -5.09 -7.16 -10.41
C PRO A 147 -5.73 -6.75 -9.08
N GLU A 148 -6.90 -7.31 -8.73
CA GLU A 148 -7.54 -7.09 -7.43
C GLU A 148 -6.66 -7.54 -6.28
N GLN A 149 -5.99 -8.69 -6.43
CA GLN A 149 -5.12 -9.21 -5.37
C GLN A 149 -3.92 -8.28 -5.16
N GLY A 150 -3.32 -7.79 -6.26
CA GLY A 150 -2.24 -6.79 -6.18
C GLY A 150 -2.71 -5.48 -5.55
N PHE A 151 -3.92 -5.02 -5.87
CA PHE A 151 -4.54 -3.85 -5.24
C PHE A 151 -4.73 -4.05 -3.74
N VAL A 152 -5.38 -5.15 -3.32
CA VAL A 152 -5.63 -5.46 -1.91
C VAL A 152 -4.32 -5.56 -1.13
N VAL A 153 -3.34 -6.28 -1.67
CA VAL A 153 -2.02 -6.40 -1.02
C VAL A 153 -1.34 -5.03 -0.92
N GLY A 154 -1.32 -4.26 -1.99
CA GLY A 154 -0.71 -2.93 -2.01
C GLY A 154 -1.35 -1.94 -1.03
N SER A 155 -2.69 -1.92 -0.96
CA SER A 155 -3.42 -1.10 0.01
C SER A 155 -3.16 -1.53 1.45
N SER A 156 -3.16 -2.85 1.71
CA SER A 156 -2.86 -3.39 3.04
C SER A 156 -1.44 -3.06 3.47
N VAL A 157 -0.45 -3.03 2.56
CA VAL A 157 0.91 -2.58 2.88
C VAL A 157 0.92 -1.14 3.36
N ALA A 158 0.26 -0.23 2.65
CA ALA A 158 0.22 1.19 3.02
C ALA A 158 -0.45 1.38 4.40
N PHE A 159 -1.57 0.71 4.62
CA PHE A 159 -2.27 0.73 5.90
C PHE A 159 -1.44 0.11 7.04
N ALA A 160 -0.81 -1.04 6.82
CA ALA A 160 0.02 -1.70 7.83
C ALA A 160 1.23 -0.84 8.23
N CYS A 161 1.85 -0.17 7.27
CA CYS A 161 2.92 0.80 7.54
C CYS A 161 2.40 2.00 8.35
N PHE A 162 1.22 2.53 8.02
CA PHE A 162 0.58 3.58 8.81
C PHE A 162 0.39 3.15 10.28
N VAL A 163 -0.27 2.01 10.50
CA VAL A 163 -0.52 1.49 11.86
C VAL A 163 0.78 1.23 12.61
N LYS A 164 1.76 0.59 11.94
CA LYS A 164 3.07 0.30 12.55
C LYS A 164 3.79 1.56 13.02
N PHE A 165 3.87 2.58 12.17
CA PHE A 165 4.53 3.83 12.52
C PHE A 165 3.88 4.51 13.72
N PHE A 166 2.55 4.66 13.73
CA PHE A 166 1.86 5.33 14.84
C PHE A 166 1.89 4.49 16.13
N SER A 167 1.82 3.16 16.04
CA SER A 167 1.95 2.27 17.20
C SER A 167 3.34 2.36 17.80
N ASP A 168 4.39 2.31 16.97
CA ASP A 168 5.77 2.46 17.42
C ASP A 168 6.01 3.83 18.04
N TYR A 169 5.53 4.88 17.37
CA TYR A 169 5.70 6.25 17.83
C TYR A 169 5.02 6.46 19.18
N LEU A 170 3.80 5.96 19.35
CA LEU A 170 3.08 6.02 20.63
C LEU A 170 3.84 5.27 21.72
N ASN A 171 4.32 4.06 21.45
CA ASN A 171 5.11 3.28 22.41
C ASN A 171 6.39 4.02 22.82
N HIS A 172 7.10 4.59 21.84
CA HIS A 172 8.28 5.40 22.08
C HIS A 172 7.98 6.65 22.91
N LEU A 173 6.86 7.34 22.64
CA LEU A 173 6.42 8.48 23.45
C LEU A 173 6.12 8.07 24.89
N GLN A 174 5.40 6.96 25.09
CA GLN A 174 5.06 6.43 26.42
C GLN A 174 6.30 6.02 27.22
N CYS A 175 7.34 5.51 26.55
CA CYS A 175 8.62 5.17 27.16
C CYS A 175 9.58 6.36 27.29
N GLY A 176 9.27 7.54 26.73
CA GLY A 176 10.18 8.69 26.69
C GLY A 176 11.41 8.46 25.80
N THR A 177 11.29 7.62 24.78
CA THR A 177 12.38 7.21 23.86
C THR A 177 12.13 7.58 22.40
N ALA A 178 11.14 8.44 22.12
CA ALA A 178 10.82 8.90 20.77
C ALA A 178 12.02 9.59 20.10
N PRO A 179 12.52 9.06 18.97
CA PRO A 179 13.66 9.65 18.30
C PRO A 179 13.24 10.92 17.53
N PRO A 180 14.15 11.90 17.36
CA PRO A 180 13.85 13.18 16.69
C PRO A 180 13.33 13.04 15.25
N ASP A 181 13.71 11.98 14.55
CA ASP A 181 13.27 11.72 13.18
C ASP A 181 11.80 11.28 13.11
N MET A 182 11.31 10.46 14.06
CA MET A 182 9.87 10.16 14.17
C MET A 182 9.05 11.40 14.49
N HIS A 183 9.56 12.32 15.33
CA HIS A 183 8.91 13.61 15.56
C HIS A 183 8.80 14.41 14.26
N GLY A 184 9.89 14.49 13.49
CA GLY A 184 9.88 15.18 12.20
C GLY A 184 8.86 14.58 11.22
N VAL A 185 8.79 13.24 11.13
CA VAL A 185 7.77 12.57 10.31
C VAL A 185 6.37 12.90 10.84
N TYR A 186 6.12 12.81 12.15
CA TYR A 186 4.82 13.15 12.73
C TYR A 186 4.41 14.61 12.44
N ASP A 187 5.33 15.56 12.55
CA ASP A 187 5.06 16.98 12.32
C ASP A 187 4.69 17.26 10.84
N GLU A 188 5.31 16.55 9.90
CA GLU A 188 4.94 16.60 8.47
C GLU A 188 3.54 15.98 8.21
N LEU A 189 3.17 14.97 9.00
CA LEU A 189 1.90 14.25 8.86
C LEU A 189 0.72 14.92 9.58
N ALA A 190 0.98 15.62 10.69
CA ALA A 190 -0.06 16.20 11.54
C ALA A 190 -1.09 17.04 10.76
N PRO A 191 -0.73 17.89 9.77
CA PRO A 191 -1.70 18.62 8.95
C PRO A 191 -2.69 17.71 8.20
N TRP A 192 -2.28 16.51 7.79
CA TRP A 192 -3.13 15.53 7.10
C TRP A 192 -4.09 14.80 8.04
N LEU A 193 -3.73 14.71 9.32
CA LEU A 193 -4.58 14.12 10.37
C LEU A 193 -5.60 15.11 10.93
N THR A 194 -5.32 16.41 10.79
CA THR A 194 -6.11 17.47 11.40
C THR A 194 -7.29 17.84 10.51
N GLY A 195 -8.37 17.06 10.58
CA GLY A 195 -9.65 17.53 10.05
C GLY A 195 -10.51 16.46 9.42
N MET A 196 -11.21 15.69 10.25
CA MET A 196 -12.41 14.98 9.82
C MET A 196 -13.44 15.08 10.93
N ALA A 197 -14.03 16.27 11.09
CA ALA A 197 -15.30 16.42 11.81
C ALA A 197 -16.38 15.76 10.93
N MET A 198 -16.43 14.44 10.98
CA MET A 198 -17.33 13.65 10.17
C MET A 198 -18.69 13.68 10.85
N PRO A 199 -19.76 14.01 10.12
CA PRO A 199 -21.09 13.89 10.67
C PRO A 199 -21.29 12.44 11.12
N ILE A 200 -21.83 12.25 12.33
CA ILE A 200 -22.13 10.92 12.84
C ILE A 200 -23.11 10.26 11.84
N PRO A 201 -22.77 9.10 11.26
CA PRO A 201 -23.62 8.48 10.26
C PRO A 201 -24.91 8.00 10.91
N ASP A 202 -26.04 8.16 10.21
CA ASP A 202 -27.33 7.62 10.65
C ASP A 202 -27.39 6.11 10.36
N LEU A 203 -26.78 5.35 11.26
CA LEU A 203 -26.76 3.89 11.19
C LEU A 203 -28.05 3.29 11.75
N VAL A 204 -28.42 2.11 11.24
CA VAL A 204 -29.53 1.31 11.79
C VAL A 204 -29.33 1.12 13.30
N LYS A 205 -30.32 1.56 14.09
CA LYS A 205 -30.29 1.50 15.55
C LYS A 205 -30.98 0.24 16.05
N GLY A 206 -30.44 -0.30 17.14
CA GLY A 206 -31.04 -1.46 17.81
C GLY A 206 -32.34 -1.12 18.57
N PRO A 207 -33.10 -2.13 19.00
CA PRO A 207 -32.84 -3.56 18.82
C PRO A 207 -33.19 -4.05 17.40
N ILE A 208 -32.29 -4.83 16.79
CA ILE A 208 -32.48 -5.41 15.46
C ILE A 208 -33.15 -6.78 15.61
N GLN A 209 -34.32 -6.98 14.99
CA GLN A 209 -35.21 -8.11 15.28
C GLN A 209 -35.20 -9.23 14.21
N SER A 210 -34.38 -9.13 13.16
CA SER A 210 -34.23 -10.21 12.19
C SER A 210 -32.79 -10.32 11.67
N GLU A 211 -32.45 -11.51 11.17
CA GLU A 211 -31.16 -11.81 10.59
C GLU A 211 -30.88 -10.93 9.35
N GLU A 212 -31.88 -10.74 8.48
CA GLU A 212 -31.74 -9.87 7.30
C GLU A 212 -31.39 -8.44 7.70
N ARG A 213 -32.04 -7.92 8.75
CA ARG A 213 -31.76 -6.58 9.28
C ARG A 213 -30.38 -6.46 9.92
N VAL A 214 -29.84 -7.54 10.48
CA VAL A 214 -28.45 -7.56 10.97
C VAL A 214 -27.49 -7.41 9.79
N TYR A 215 -27.68 -8.16 8.70
CA TYR A 215 -26.85 -8.05 7.51
C TYR A 215 -26.91 -6.65 6.89
N GLU A 216 -28.10 -6.06 6.78
CA GLU A 216 -28.26 -4.67 6.32
C GLU A 216 -27.47 -3.68 7.17
N ALA A 217 -27.56 -3.79 8.50
CA ALA A 217 -26.83 -2.91 9.42
C ALA A 217 -25.31 -3.09 9.30
N MET A 218 -24.82 -4.32 9.15
CA MET A 218 -23.40 -4.62 8.93
C MET A 218 -22.89 -4.03 7.62
N ILE A 219 -23.63 -4.20 6.52
CA ILE A 219 -23.29 -3.64 5.21
C ILE A 219 -23.27 -2.11 5.29
N GLN A 220 -24.26 -1.49 5.92
CA GLN A 220 -24.35 -0.05 6.07
C GLN A 220 -23.15 0.51 6.87
N ALA A 221 -22.83 -0.11 8.00
CA ALA A 221 -21.70 0.29 8.84
C ALA A 221 -20.39 0.16 8.06
N GLY A 222 -20.14 -0.98 7.40
CA GLY A 222 -18.94 -1.20 6.60
C GLY A 222 -18.81 -0.21 5.43
N ALA A 223 -19.90 0.05 4.71
CA ALA A 223 -19.92 1.04 3.64
C ALA A 223 -19.59 2.45 4.16
N LYS A 224 -20.13 2.84 5.32
CA LYS A 224 -19.82 4.13 5.95
C LYS A 224 -18.38 4.22 6.42
N THR A 225 -17.79 3.14 6.94
CA THR A 225 -16.36 3.10 7.29
C THR A 225 -15.48 3.42 6.07
N VAL A 226 -15.79 2.82 4.91
CA VAL A 226 -15.05 3.06 3.65
C VAL A 226 -15.32 4.47 3.10
N GLU A 227 -16.59 4.90 3.06
CA GLU A 227 -16.96 6.26 2.64
C GLU A 227 -16.25 7.32 3.48
N TYR A 228 -16.03 7.01 4.76
CA TYR A 228 -15.41 7.90 5.73
C TYR A 228 -13.88 7.81 5.73
N GLY A 229 -13.26 7.00 4.86
CA GLY A 229 -11.81 6.83 4.79
C GLY A 229 -11.19 6.32 6.09
N LEU A 230 -11.96 5.59 6.90
CA LEU A 230 -11.50 5.02 8.17
C LEU A 230 -10.76 3.69 7.98
N VAL A 231 -10.75 3.16 6.75
CA VAL A 231 -10.04 1.97 6.27
C VAL A 231 -9.63 2.13 4.82
#